data_AF-A0A836WGM0-F1
#
_entry.id   AF-A0A836WGM0-F1
#
_cell.length_a   1.000
_cell.length_b   1.000
_cell.length_c   1.000
_cell.angle_alpha   90.00
_cell.angle_beta   90.00
_cell.angle_gamma   90.00
#
_symmetry.space_group_name_H-M   'P 1'
#
loop_
_entity.id
_entity.type
_entity.pdbx_description
1 polymer ?
#
loop_
_entity_poly.entity_id
_entity_poly.type
_entity_poly.pdbx_seq_one_letter_code
_entity_poly.pdbx_strand_id
1 'polypeptide(L)'
;MAKKSSLSGTILVIDTSYLLELFGVPGYSDDKAIREIRKRHEKAIKDKALLFVPLPCLFELGNHIADVRDETRRQSLANLLVQTIQTSIEKSTPWTIKNN
;
A
#
# COMPACT_ATOMS: atom_id res chain seq x y z
N MET A 1 -1.05 13.67 -36.43
CA MET A 1 -1.51 12.34 -35.97
C MET A 1 -1.18 12.20 -34.48
N ALA A 2 -2.17 12.21 -33.60
CA ALA A 2 -1.95 11.93 -32.18
C ALA A 2 -1.74 10.43 -31.98
N LYS A 3 -0.61 10.02 -31.39
CA LYS A 3 -0.39 8.64 -30.96
C LYS A 3 -1.38 8.33 -29.85
N LYS A 4 -2.41 7.54 -30.15
CA LYS A 4 -3.25 6.90 -29.14
C LYS A 4 -2.38 5.85 -28.44
N SER A 5 -1.76 6.20 -27.32
CA SER A 5 -1.09 5.19 -26.50
C SER A 5 -2.17 4.24 -25.99
N SER A 6 -2.10 2.96 -26.36
CA SER A 6 -2.92 1.97 -25.69
C SER A 6 -2.38 1.82 -24.27
N LEU A 7 -3.16 2.27 -23.28
CA LEU A 7 -2.98 1.84 -21.90
C LEU A 7 -3.31 0.33 -21.86
N SER A 8 -2.35 -0.52 -22.18
CA SER A 8 -2.50 -1.99 -22.12
C SER A 8 -2.26 -2.55 -20.72
N GLY A 9 -2.09 -1.68 -19.71
CA GLY A 9 -1.86 -2.07 -18.32
C GLY A 9 -3.11 -1.98 -17.46
N THR A 10 -3.33 -2.98 -16.61
CA THR A 10 -4.34 -2.93 -15.55
C THR A 10 -3.96 -1.85 -14.54
N ILE A 11 -4.90 -0.96 -14.21
CA ILE A 11 -4.77 0.01 -13.11
C ILE A 11 -5.65 -0.48 -11.97
N LEU A 12 -5.07 -0.61 -10.78
CA LEU A 12 -5.79 -0.94 -9.55
C LEU A 12 -5.78 0.29 -8.66
N VAL A 13 -6.95 0.83 -8.37
CA VAL A 13 -7.12 1.93 -7.42
C VAL A 13 -7.22 1.33 -6.02
N ILE A 14 -6.35 1.79 -5.12
CA ILE A 14 -6.17 1.19 -3.80
C ILE A 14 -6.91 2.02 -2.75
N ASP A 15 -7.78 1.36 -2.01
CA ASP A 15 -8.52 1.94 -0.89
C ASP A 15 -7.74 1.84 0.43
N THR A 16 -8.11 2.65 1.43
CA THR A 16 -7.51 2.62 2.77
C THR A 16 -7.60 1.24 3.42
N SER A 17 -8.73 0.53 3.29
CA SER A 17 -8.90 -0.82 3.86
C SER A 17 -7.88 -1.82 3.33
N TYR A 18 -7.52 -1.73 2.05
CA TYR A 18 -6.46 -2.56 1.46
C TYR A 18 -5.10 -2.26 2.11
N LEU A 19 -4.80 -0.98 2.34
CA LEU A 19 -3.55 -0.57 2.98
C LEU A 19 -3.48 -0.99 4.44
N LEU A 20 -4.59 -0.90 5.18
CA LEU A 20 -4.67 -1.30 6.59
C LEU A 20 -4.30 -2.79 6.77
N GLU A 21 -4.82 -3.64 5.90
CA GLU A 21 -4.44 -5.05 5.86
C GLU A 21 -3.00 -5.25 5.41
N LEU A 22 -2.57 -4.55 4.36
CA LEU A 22 -1.23 -4.72 3.83
C LEU A 22 -0.14 -4.33 4.84
N PHE A 23 -0.39 -3.29 5.66
CA PHE A 23 0.47 -2.84 6.76
C PHE A 23 0.27 -3.63 8.06
N GLY A 24 -0.84 -4.37 8.19
CA GLY A 24 -1.21 -5.09 9.40
C GLY A 24 -1.45 -4.14 10.58
N VAL A 25 -2.30 -3.12 10.39
CA VAL A 25 -2.62 -2.12 11.42
C VAL A 25 -3.54 -2.74 12.48
N PRO A 26 -3.13 -2.81 13.77
CA PRO A 26 -3.93 -3.44 14.82
C PRO A 26 -5.34 -2.86 14.93
N GLY A 27 -6.34 -3.73 15.10
CA GLY A 27 -7.76 -3.34 15.19
C GLY A 27 -8.42 -3.07 13.84
N TYR A 28 -7.65 -2.98 12.76
CA TYR A 28 -8.14 -2.75 11.39
C TYR A 28 -7.65 -3.81 10.39
N SER A 29 -6.96 -4.84 10.88
CA SER A 29 -6.44 -5.94 10.05
C SER A 29 -6.68 -7.29 10.71
N ASP A 30 -6.92 -8.32 9.91
CA ASP A 30 -7.02 -9.71 10.37
C ASP A 30 -6.08 -10.64 9.59
N ASP A 31 -5.57 -11.68 10.25
CA ASP A 31 -4.55 -12.57 9.67
C ASP A 31 -4.97 -13.21 8.33
N LYS A 32 -6.26 -13.48 8.13
CA LYS A 32 -6.76 -14.07 6.88
C LYS A 32 -6.80 -13.02 5.78
N ALA A 33 -7.27 -11.82 6.07
CA ALA A 33 -7.29 -10.71 5.13
C ALA A 33 -5.86 -10.26 4.75
N ILE A 34 -4.94 -10.14 5.72
CA ILE A 34 -3.51 -9.85 5.46
C ILE A 34 -2.94 -10.83 4.43
N ARG A 35 -3.15 -12.14 4.63
CA ARG A 35 -2.63 -13.16 3.69
C ARG A 35 -3.21 -13.01 2.29
N GLU A 36 -4.52 -12.78 2.20
CA GLU A 36 -5.19 -12.60 0.91
C GLU A 36 -4.74 -11.32 0.20
N ILE A 37 -4.61 -10.21 0.92
CA ILE A 37 -4.19 -8.92 0.39
C ILE A 37 -2.72 -8.98 -0.09
N ARG A 38 -1.83 -9.64 0.65
CA ARG A 38 -0.44 -9.88 0.20
C ARG A 38 -0.39 -10.70 -1.09
N LYS A 39 -1.19 -11.76 -1.19
CA LYS A 39 -1.30 -12.57 -2.41
C LYS A 39 -1.79 -11.74 -3.60
N ARG A 40 -2.79 -10.88 -3.41
CA ARG A 40 -3.29 -9.96 -4.46
C ARG A 40 -2.22 -8.95 -4.85
N HIS A 41 -1.50 -8.41 -3.88
CA HIS A 41 -0.41 -7.46 -4.10
C HIS A 41 0.72 -8.07 -4.95
N GLU A 42 1.19 -9.26 -4.57
CA GLU A 42 2.22 -10.01 -5.30
C GLU A 42 1.77 -10.33 -6.73
N LYS A 43 0.51 -10.74 -6.90
CA LYS A 43 -0.06 -10.97 -8.23
C LYS A 43 -0.08 -9.67 -9.05
N ALA A 44 -0.50 -8.55 -8.47
CA ALA A 44 -0.52 -7.27 -9.17
C ALA A 44 0.87 -6.82 -9.61
N ILE A 45 1.90 -7.02 -8.76
CA ILE A 45 3.30 -6.76 -9.12
C ILE A 45 3.73 -7.66 -10.28
N LYS A 46 3.45 -8.97 -10.19
CA LYS A 46 3.79 -9.95 -11.24
C LYS A 46 3.15 -9.61 -12.58
N ASP A 47 1.90 -9.19 -12.55
CA ASP A 47 1.11 -8.80 -13.72
C ASP A 47 1.47 -7.39 -14.24
N LYS A 48 2.43 -6.70 -13.59
CA LYS A 48 2.86 -5.32 -13.91
C LYS A 48 1.69 -4.33 -13.89
N ALA A 49 0.73 -4.56 -12.99
CA ALA A 49 -0.37 -3.63 -12.79
C ALA A 49 0.13 -2.33 -12.14
N LEU A 50 -0.49 -1.21 -12.51
CA LEU A 50 -0.27 0.06 -11.85
C LEU A 50 -1.13 0.13 -10.59
N LEU A 51 -0.49 0.12 -9.42
CA LEU A 51 -1.16 0.36 -8.14
C LEU A 51 -1.26 1.87 -7.91
N PHE A 52 -2.45 2.43 -8.10
CA PHE A 52 -2.73 3.85 -7.87
C PHE A 52 -3.30 4.03 -6.46
N VAL A 53 -2.53 4.67 -5.58
CA VAL A 53 -2.96 4.99 -4.21
C VAL A 53 -3.38 6.45 -4.15
N PRO A 54 -4.68 6.76 -3.94
CA PRO A 54 -5.13 8.13 -3.74
C PRO A 54 -4.46 8.75 -2.51
N LEU A 55 -4.07 10.02 -2.61
CA LEU A 55 -3.46 10.76 -1.50
C LEU A 55 -4.33 10.76 -0.22
N PRO A 56 -5.67 10.89 -0.28
CA PRO A 56 -6.52 10.77 0.92
C PRO A 56 -6.36 9.44 1.67
N CYS A 57 -6.20 8.32 0.96
CA CYS A 57 -6.01 7.00 1.59
C CYS A 57 -4.71 6.93 2.40
N LEU A 58 -3.70 7.73 2.04
CA LEU A 58 -2.45 7.84 2.82
C LEU A 58 -2.67 8.59 4.12
N PHE A 59 -3.46 9.66 4.10
CA PHE A 59 -3.80 10.41 5.30
C PHE A 59 -4.68 9.58 6.24
N GLU A 60 -5.66 8.85 5.71
CA GLU A 60 -6.50 7.95 6.52
C GLU A 60 -5.69 6.80 7.13
N LEU A 61 -4.79 6.16 6.36
CA LEU A 61 -3.84 5.18 6.89
C LEU A 61 -2.98 5.78 8.01
N GLY A 62 -2.46 6.99 7.81
CA GLY A 62 -1.68 7.70 8.82
C GLY A 62 -2.46 7.95 10.12
N ASN A 63 -3.73 8.34 10.00
CA ASN A 63 -4.61 8.53 11.15
C ASN A 63 -4.85 7.22 11.91
N HIS A 64 -5.16 6.12 11.21
CA HIS A 64 -5.32 4.82 11.84
C HIS A 64 -4.04 4.31 12.52
N ILE A 65 -2.86 4.58 11.94
CA ILE A 65 -1.58 4.29 12.58
C ILE A 65 -1.39 5.12 13.85
N ALA A 66 -1.73 6.42 13.81
CA ALA A 66 -1.60 7.31 14.97
C ALA A 66 -2.45 6.85 16.17
N ASP A 67 -3.60 6.23 15.92
CA ASP A 67 -4.51 5.68 16.94
C ASP A 67 -4.05 4.35 17.55
N VAL A 68 -2.98 3.72 17.04
CA VAL A 68 -2.43 2.48 17.60
C VAL A 68 -1.90 2.72 19.01
N ARG A 69 -2.42 1.99 20.00
CA ARG A 69 -2.07 2.16 21.43
C ARG A 69 -0.63 1.79 21.77
N ASP A 70 -0.14 0.67 21.22
CA ASP A 70 1.24 0.23 21.40
C ASP A 70 2.19 1.21 20.68
N GLU A 71 2.99 1.93 21.45
CA GLU A 71 3.91 2.96 20.96
C GLU A 71 4.99 2.39 20.04
N THR A 72 5.58 1.25 20.40
CA THR A 72 6.59 0.57 19.59
C THR A 72 5.98 0.17 18.24
N ARG A 73 4.78 -0.41 18.27
CA ARG A 73 4.06 -0.80 17.05
C ARG A 73 3.70 0.42 16.21
N ARG A 74 3.17 1.49 16.82
CA ARG A 74 2.84 2.75 16.15
C ARG A 74 4.05 3.35 15.44
N GLN A 75 5.18 3.44 16.13
CA GLN A 75 6.42 3.97 15.56
C GLN A 75 6.93 3.09 14.41
N SER A 76 6.88 1.76 14.55
CA SER A 76 7.27 0.83 13.48
C SER A 76 6.43 1.01 12.22
N LEU A 77 5.11 1.19 12.37
CA LEU A 77 4.18 1.39 11.26
C LEU A 77 4.37 2.76 10.59
N ALA A 78 4.57 3.82 11.38
CA ALA A 78 4.86 5.15 10.85
C ALA A 78 6.15 5.16 10.02
N ASN A 79 7.22 4.52 10.51
CA ASN A 79 8.47 4.38 9.79
C ASN A 79 8.29 3.56 8.50
N LEU A 80 7.53 2.46 8.56
CA LEU A 80 7.22 1.65 7.39
C LEU A 80 6.47 2.46 6.32
N LEU A 81 5.52 3.31 6.73
CA LEU A 81 4.76 4.17 5.81
C LEU A 81 5.68 5.17 5.11
N VAL A 82 6.53 5.86 5.86
CA VAL A 82 7.50 6.83 5.31
C VAL A 82 8.43 6.13 4.31
N GLN A 83 9.01 4.98 4.68
CA GLN A 83 9.91 4.24 3.81
C GLN A 83 9.22 3.75 2.54
N THR A 84 7.96 3.31 2.65
CA THR A 84 7.16 2.84 1.49
C THR A 84 6.89 3.98 0.51
N ILE A 85 6.49 5.16 1.02
CA ILE A 85 6.25 6.35 0.20
C ILE A 85 7.55 6.79 -0.49
N GLN A 86 8.65 6.94 0.27
CA GLN A 86 9.95 7.34 -0.27
C GLN A 86 10.41 6.40 -1.38
N THR A 87 10.36 5.09 -1.13
CA THR A 87 10.74 4.07 -2.12
C THR A 87 9.86 4.15 -3.37
N SER A 88 8.56 4.42 -3.24
CA SER A 88 7.65 4.53 -4.39
C SER A 88 7.98 5.72 -5.30
N ILE A 89 8.40 6.84 -4.70
CA ILE A 89 8.80 8.05 -5.42
C ILE A 89 10.15 7.83 -6.12
N GLU A 90 11.15 7.34 -5.38
CA GLU A 90 12.52 7.17 -5.88
C GLU A 90 12.61 6.16 -7.03
N LYS A 91 11.89 5.04 -6.93
CA LYS A 91 11.99 3.96 -7.91
C LYS A 91 10.97 4.07 -9.04
N SER A 92 10.03 5.03 -8.94
CA SER A 92 8.85 5.09 -9.82
C SER A 92 8.11 3.74 -9.89
N THR A 93 8.23 2.92 -8.86
CA THR A 93 7.63 1.59 -8.79
C THR A 93 6.33 1.66 -7.99
N PRO A 94 5.30 0.87 -8.36
CA PRO A 94 4.16 0.66 -7.49
C PRO A 94 4.66 0.17 -6.13
N TRP A 95 4.21 0.86 -5.08
CA TRP A 95 4.43 0.62 -3.65
C TRP A 95 4.97 -0.79 -3.34
N THR A 96 6.28 -0.93 -3.12
CA THR A 96 6.90 -2.20 -2.76
C THR A 96 7.17 -2.21 -1.26
N ILE A 97 6.41 -3.00 -0.50
CA ILE A 97 6.67 -3.18 0.92
C ILE A 97 7.75 -4.23 1.09
N LYS A 98 8.92 -3.83 1.60
CA LYS A 98 9.94 -4.78 2.04
C LYS A 98 9.58 -5.25 3.45
N ASN A 99 9.20 -6.51 3.58
CA ASN A 99 9.20 -7.17 4.87
C ASN A 99 10.67 -7.45 5.23
N ASN A 100 11.14 -6.90 6.35
CA ASN A 100 12.36 -7.39 7.00
C ASN A 100 12.06 -8.69 7.75
#